data_AF-A0A2N1U7B7-F1
#
_entry.id   AF-A0A2N1U7B7-F1
#
_cell.length_a   1.000
_cell.length_b   1.000
_cell.length_c   1.000
_cell.angle_alpha   90.00
_cell.angle_beta   90.00
_cell.angle_gamma   90.00
#
_symmetry.space_group_name_H-M   'P 1'
#
loop_
_entity.id
_entity.type
_entity.pdbx_description
1 polymer ?
#
loop_
_entity_poly.entity_id
_entity_poly.type
_entity_poly.pdbx_seq_one_letter_code
_entity_poly.pdbx_strand_id
1 'polypeptide(L)'
;MYRDNLSGFVNLCRSERVSLSGSRQNDILQACRFALWHQHGDELQSLFMACGMGESEIIERKEFYLKFAAMIGHMIVMVPNLANYFMLDYIAEDMIDGGDPELAEAGMKLQVIIRHGKNHEEKIVGQVTMPSLPVLSEAKLNFYRKNQAAFIAEFLESNWTYDSDRFYGLAVTAELLSLDPEDRAQYGEMLMGALGKFSNREEFFQYFATTTARILYENNYSDWAALTLDVFSPLCGKLAEDLNRPTAPQARRGDLPPIPPELELANIADIWKTQGIDEALELARKRIELTPGDAFSCGMLGNIFLAKFDIAQALTCLSRAYWLAPDSAMVVFVLAQAYHAGYFEKQVDLCLEKLHAMPEYRQNPDEFLLGVELFLKCDIPVAQATLDGRPVGRCPLQLRGIRPGHHKIVWKLADGKQYDYSVKLEDATVAKFRYHPVSRNVSQEISRCGSITIFHDGEARLLSDVVAVYLVDDLAKLPHPDVTECIGKVDD
;
A
#
# COMPACT_ATOMS: atom_id res chain seq x y z
N MET A 1 12.73 15.39 -35.86
CA MET A 1 11.44 15.56 -36.59
C MET A 1 10.29 15.88 -35.65
N TYR A 2 9.90 14.97 -34.73
CA TYR A 2 8.82 15.28 -33.79
C TYR A 2 9.18 16.43 -32.81
N ARG A 3 10.46 16.53 -32.40
CA ARG A 3 10.97 17.64 -31.56
C ARG A 3 10.93 19.01 -32.25
N ASP A 4 11.24 19.04 -33.54
CA ASP A 4 11.35 20.30 -34.30
C ASP A 4 9.99 20.78 -34.81
N ASN A 5 9.08 19.84 -35.10
CA ASN A 5 7.75 20.11 -35.64
C ASN A 5 6.78 18.96 -35.29
N LEU A 6 6.26 18.98 -34.06
CA LEU A 6 5.35 17.95 -33.56
C LEU A 6 4.08 17.87 -34.42
N SER A 7 3.45 19.00 -34.75
CA SER A 7 2.22 19.01 -35.55
C SER A 7 2.44 18.45 -36.96
N GLY A 8 3.60 18.72 -37.57
CA GLY A 8 3.99 18.13 -38.85
C GLY A 8 4.20 16.61 -38.76
N PHE A 9 4.82 16.13 -37.68
CA PHE A 9 4.98 14.71 -37.41
C PHE A 9 3.63 14.00 -37.16
N VAL A 10 2.73 14.63 -36.40
CA VAL A 10 1.36 14.12 -36.18
C VAL A 10 0.61 13.97 -37.51
N ASN A 11 0.73 14.94 -38.42
CA ASN A 11 0.10 14.83 -39.75
C ASN A 11 0.66 13.66 -40.56
N LEU A 12 1.96 13.37 -40.46
CA LEU A 12 2.57 12.20 -41.08
C LEU A 12 2.00 10.90 -40.50
N CYS A 13 1.89 10.81 -39.17
CA CYS A 13 1.31 9.64 -38.48
C CYS A 13 -0.18 9.45 -38.84
N ARG A 14 -0.95 10.52 -39.07
CA ARG A 14 -2.34 10.38 -39.55
C ARG A 14 -2.41 9.71 -40.93
N SER A 15 -1.47 10.00 -41.82
CA SER A 15 -1.43 9.41 -43.16
C SER A 15 -0.80 8.01 -43.19
N GLU A 16 0.31 7.81 -42.49
CA GLU A 16 1.10 6.56 -42.56
C GLU A 16 0.71 5.55 -41.48
N ARG A 17 -0.04 5.99 -40.45
CA ARG A 17 -0.30 5.23 -39.22
C ARG A 17 1.02 4.73 -38.60
N VAL A 18 1.01 3.57 -37.96
CA VAL A 18 2.20 2.87 -37.47
C VAL A 18 2.92 2.19 -38.64
N SER A 19 4.14 2.61 -38.92
CA SER A 19 4.97 2.03 -39.99
C SER A 19 5.46 0.61 -39.62
N LEU A 20 5.79 -0.21 -40.63
CA LEU A 20 6.55 -1.46 -40.44
C LEU A 20 8.04 -1.20 -40.15
N SER A 21 8.53 0.03 -40.33
CA SER A 21 9.90 0.40 -40.01
C SER A 21 10.10 0.59 -38.51
N GLY A 22 10.98 -0.21 -37.90
CA GLY A 22 11.26 -0.14 -36.46
C GLY A 22 11.78 1.21 -35.97
N SER A 23 12.51 1.98 -36.79
CA SER A 23 12.95 3.34 -36.40
C SER A 23 11.78 4.31 -36.32
N ARG A 24 10.85 4.24 -37.29
CA ARG A 24 9.61 5.04 -37.29
C ARG A 24 8.69 4.69 -36.14
N GLN A 25 8.61 3.41 -35.77
CA GLN A 25 7.86 2.95 -34.60
C GLN A 25 8.41 3.60 -33.32
N ASN A 26 9.73 3.64 -33.15
CA ASN A 26 10.36 4.28 -32.00
C ASN A 26 10.11 5.80 -31.97
N ASP A 27 10.12 6.48 -33.13
CA ASP A 27 9.79 7.91 -33.22
C ASP A 27 8.36 8.19 -32.71
N ILE A 28 7.40 7.31 -32.98
CA ILE A 28 6.01 7.46 -32.50
C ILE A 28 5.95 7.35 -30.97
N LEU A 29 6.63 6.36 -30.38
CA LEU A 29 6.68 6.19 -28.92
C LEU A 29 7.30 7.42 -28.25
N GLN A 30 8.42 7.93 -28.78
CA GLN A 30 9.04 9.14 -28.25
C GLN A 30 8.20 10.40 -28.47
N ALA A 31 7.48 10.51 -29.59
CA ALA A 31 6.55 11.61 -29.81
C ALA A 31 5.38 11.60 -28.81
N CYS A 32 4.89 10.43 -28.39
CA CYS A 32 3.86 10.31 -27.35
C CYS A 32 4.39 10.82 -26.00
N ARG A 33 5.60 10.41 -25.59
CA ARG A 33 6.26 10.92 -24.37
C ARG A 33 6.46 12.42 -24.43
N PHE A 34 7.01 12.92 -25.53
CA PHE A 34 7.24 14.34 -25.74
C PHE A 34 5.94 15.14 -25.64
N ALA A 35 4.89 14.69 -26.34
CA ALA A 35 3.59 15.35 -26.31
C ALA A 35 2.99 15.37 -24.89
N LEU A 36 3.10 14.27 -24.13
CA LEU A 36 2.64 14.25 -22.74
C LEU A 36 3.39 15.25 -21.87
N TRP A 37 4.71 15.13 -21.79
CA TRP A 37 5.51 15.89 -20.80
C TRP A 37 5.60 17.38 -21.13
N HIS A 38 5.52 17.75 -22.41
CA HIS A 38 5.45 19.14 -22.86
C HIS A 38 4.00 19.66 -22.98
N GLN A 39 3.01 18.92 -22.48
CA GLN A 39 1.60 19.35 -22.38
C GLN A 39 0.91 19.63 -23.73
N HIS A 40 1.26 18.89 -24.77
CA HIS A 40 0.63 18.92 -26.09
C HIS A 40 -0.52 17.91 -26.19
N GLY A 41 -1.63 18.18 -25.49
CA GLY A 41 -2.76 17.24 -25.37
C GLY A 41 -3.46 16.89 -26.70
N ASP A 42 -3.63 17.86 -27.60
CA ASP A 42 -4.29 17.65 -28.90
C ASP A 42 -3.44 16.77 -29.84
N GLU A 43 -2.13 17.01 -29.85
CA GLU A 43 -1.17 16.17 -30.56
C GLU A 43 -1.09 14.78 -29.97
N LEU A 44 -1.07 14.64 -28.64
CA LEU A 44 -1.08 13.34 -27.96
C LEU A 44 -2.33 12.53 -28.33
N GLN A 45 -3.51 13.16 -28.30
CA GLN A 45 -4.75 12.54 -28.75
C GLN A 45 -4.62 12.04 -30.19
N SER A 46 -4.09 12.89 -31.07
CA SER A 46 -3.93 12.58 -32.49
C SER A 46 -2.95 11.45 -32.75
N LEU A 47 -1.89 11.33 -31.93
CA LEU A 47 -0.94 10.22 -31.97
C LEU A 47 -1.62 8.91 -31.56
N PHE A 48 -2.40 8.90 -30.47
CA PHE A 48 -3.18 7.71 -30.09
C PHE A 48 -4.15 7.30 -31.20
N MET A 49 -4.86 8.26 -31.80
CA MET A 49 -5.73 8.01 -32.96
C MET A 49 -5.00 7.46 -34.19
N ALA A 50 -3.71 7.77 -34.35
CA ALA A 50 -2.88 7.21 -35.40
C ALA A 50 -2.36 5.80 -35.10
N CYS A 51 -2.32 5.42 -33.82
CA CYS A 51 -1.96 4.09 -33.35
C CYS A 51 -3.13 3.10 -33.35
N GLY A 52 -4.38 3.56 -33.52
CA GLY A 52 -5.52 2.67 -33.72
C GLY A 52 -5.44 1.94 -35.07
N MET A 53 -5.42 0.61 -35.04
CA MET A 53 -5.33 -0.28 -36.20
C MET A 53 -6.16 -1.53 -35.97
N GLY A 54 -6.56 -2.23 -37.04
CA GLY A 54 -7.26 -3.50 -36.89
C GLY A 54 -6.35 -4.65 -36.42
N GLU A 55 -6.94 -5.70 -35.88
CA GLU A 55 -6.29 -6.92 -35.34
C GLU A 55 -5.11 -7.42 -36.20
N SER A 56 -5.33 -7.61 -37.51
CA SER A 56 -4.29 -8.12 -38.43
C SER A 56 -3.09 -7.18 -38.56
N GLU A 57 -3.32 -5.87 -38.57
CA GLU A 57 -2.25 -4.87 -38.66
C GLU A 57 -1.48 -4.76 -37.34
N ILE A 58 -2.15 -4.96 -36.20
CA ILE A 58 -1.53 -5.04 -34.88
C ILE A 58 -0.56 -6.22 -34.81
N ILE A 59 -0.98 -7.40 -35.29
CA ILE A 59 -0.14 -8.62 -35.31
C ILE A 59 1.12 -8.41 -36.17
N GLU A 60 0.99 -7.78 -37.34
CA GLU A 60 2.13 -7.43 -38.20
C GLU A 60 3.14 -6.49 -37.52
N ARG A 61 2.70 -5.75 -36.49
CA ARG A 61 3.48 -4.76 -35.74
C ARG A 61 3.61 -5.14 -34.27
N LYS A 62 3.59 -6.45 -33.97
CA LYS A 62 3.59 -7.01 -32.62
C LYS A 62 4.58 -6.31 -31.67
N GLU A 63 5.84 -6.17 -32.08
CA GLU A 63 6.87 -5.53 -31.24
C GLU A 63 6.55 -4.09 -30.85
N PHE A 64 5.89 -3.32 -31.73
CA PHE A 64 5.46 -1.96 -31.41
C PHE A 64 4.34 -1.98 -30.38
N TYR A 65 3.31 -2.81 -30.56
CA TYR A 65 2.16 -2.83 -29.67
C TYR A 65 2.48 -3.37 -28.28
N LEU A 66 3.42 -4.32 -28.16
CA LEU A 66 3.95 -4.75 -26.86
C LEU A 66 4.63 -3.57 -26.13
N LYS A 67 5.48 -2.81 -26.83
CA LYS A 67 6.16 -1.61 -26.25
C LYS A 67 5.17 -0.47 -25.99
N PHE A 68 4.19 -0.30 -26.84
CA PHE A 68 3.14 0.72 -26.71
C PHE A 68 2.29 0.44 -25.47
N ALA A 69 1.81 -0.79 -25.31
CA ALA A 69 0.99 -1.17 -24.15
C ALA A 69 1.76 -0.98 -22.83
N ALA A 70 3.03 -1.40 -22.78
CA ALA A 70 3.94 -1.14 -21.66
C ALA A 70 4.05 0.36 -21.33
N MET A 71 4.43 1.16 -22.33
CA MET A 71 4.60 2.61 -22.20
C MET A 71 3.31 3.30 -21.73
N ILE A 72 2.17 3.01 -22.36
CA ILE A 72 0.88 3.59 -21.99
C ILE A 72 0.48 3.16 -20.59
N GLY A 73 0.72 1.90 -20.22
CA GLY A 73 0.53 1.40 -18.87
C GLY A 73 1.27 2.27 -17.84
N HIS A 74 2.57 2.50 -18.05
CA HIS A 74 3.35 3.39 -17.18
C HIS A 74 2.80 4.83 -17.14
N MET A 75 2.46 5.38 -18.31
CA MET A 75 1.93 6.75 -18.41
C MET A 75 0.60 6.90 -17.69
N ILE A 76 -0.32 5.94 -17.79
CA ILE A 76 -1.60 5.96 -17.06
C ILE A 76 -1.36 5.87 -15.55
N VAL A 77 -0.41 5.06 -15.10
CA VAL A 77 -0.08 4.98 -13.66
C VAL A 77 0.43 6.31 -13.12
N MET A 78 1.24 7.04 -13.88
CA MET A 78 1.71 8.36 -13.48
C MET A 78 0.68 9.47 -13.70
N VAL A 79 -0.16 9.33 -14.73
CA VAL A 79 -1.17 10.31 -15.14
C VAL A 79 -2.49 9.58 -15.40
N PRO A 80 -3.27 9.26 -14.35
CA PRO A 80 -4.49 8.44 -14.46
C PRO A 80 -5.51 8.96 -15.47
N ASN A 81 -5.58 10.28 -15.65
CA ASN A 81 -6.48 10.92 -16.62
C ASN A 81 -6.25 10.47 -18.07
N LEU A 82 -5.09 9.92 -18.40
CA LEU A 82 -4.83 9.34 -19.72
C LEU A 82 -5.73 8.14 -20.02
N ALA A 83 -6.25 7.46 -19.00
CA ALA A 83 -7.18 6.36 -19.20
C ALA A 83 -8.50 6.79 -19.86
N ASN A 84 -8.82 8.10 -19.88
CA ASN A 84 -10.03 8.62 -20.53
C ASN A 84 -9.91 8.75 -22.05
N TYR A 85 -8.74 8.51 -22.65
CA TYR A 85 -8.59 8.46 -24.09
C TYR A 85 -9.17 7.15 -24.64
N PHE A 86 -10.39 7.20 -25.15
CA PHE A 86 -11.14 6.03 -25.63
C PHE A 86 -10.35 5.13 -26.60
N MET A 87 -9.44 5.70 -27.40
CA MET A 87 -8.62 4.95 -28.36
C MET A 87 -7.71 3.92 -27.68
N LEU A 88 -7.32 4.16 -26.42
CA LEU A 88 -6.51 3.20 -25.66
C LEU A 88 -7.31 1.93 -25.32
N ASP A 89 -8.62 2.05 -25.06
CA ASP A 89 -9.49 0.89 -24.88
C ASP A 89 -9.57 0.05 -26.17
N TYR A 90 -9.81 0.71 -27.31
CA TYR A 90 -9.89 0.04 -28.61
C TYR A 90 -8.60 -0.71 -28.97
N ILE A 91 -7.44 -0.06 -28.80
CA ILE A 91 -6.16 -0.72 -29.07
C ILE A 91 -5.97 -1.95 -28.16
N ALA A 92 -6.32 -1.83 -26.88
CA ALA A 92 -6.21 -2.94 -25.94
C ALA A 92 -7.18 -4.09 -26.28
N GLU A 93 -8.40 -3.79 -26.72
CA GLU A 93 -9.38 -4.78 -27.22
C GLU A 93 -8.87 -5.49 -28.48
N ASP A 94 -8.41 -4.75 -29.50
CA ASP A 94 -7.92 -5.33 -30.75
C ASP A 94 -6.63 -6.17 -30.53
N MET A 95 -5.80 -5.83 -29.53
CA MET A 95 -4.67 -6.66 -29.10
C MET A 95 -5.12 -8.02 -28.51
N ILE A 96 -6.26 -8.06 -27.83
CA ILE A 96 -6.84 -9.27 -27.23
C ILE A 96 -7.48 -10.14 -28.30
N ASP A 97 -8.26 -9.53 -29.17
CA ASP A 97 -9.09 -10.24 -30.15
C ASP A 97 -8.30 -10.81 -31.33
N GLY A 98 -7.11 -10.25 -31.62
CA GLY A 98 -6.24 -10.70 -32.72
C GLY A 98 -5.65 -12.12 -32.58
N GLY A 99 -5.75 -12.76 -31.41
CA GLY A 99 -5.40 -14.18 -31.23
C GLY A 99 -3.91 -14.52 -31.07
N ASP A 100 -3.00 -13.53 -31.06
CA ASP A 100 -1.61 -13.73 -30.63
C ASP A 100 -1.53 -13.74 -29.09
N PRO A 101 -0.97 -14.79 -28.46
CA PRO A 101 -0.99 -14.92 -27.00
C PRO A 101 -0.28 -13.80 -26.23
N GLU A 102 0.84 -13.28 -26.74
CA GLU A 102 1.60 -12.22 -26.06
C GLU A 102 0.89 -10.88 -26.17
N LEU A 103 0.33 -10.57 -27.34
CA LEU A 103 -0.49 -9.37 -27.53
C LEU A 103 -1.76 -9.44 -26.66
N ALA A 104 -2.40 -10.60 -26.57
CA ALA A 104 -3.57 -10.75 -25.73
C ALA A 104 -3.25 -10.57 -24.24
N GLU A 105 -2.14 -11.10 -23.77
CA GLU A 105 -1.68 -10.87 -22.39
C GLU A 105 -1.39 -9.39 -22.12
N ALA A 106 -0.66 -8.73 -23.01
CA ALA A 106 -0.35 -7.30 -22.88
C ALA A 106 -1.61 -6.42 -22.96
N GLY A 107 -2.55 -6.76 -23.84
CA GLY A 107 -3.84 -6.07 -23.99
C GLY A 107 -4.71 -6.22 -22.74
N MET A 108 -4.82 -7.43 -22.18
CA MET A 108 -5.52 -7.65 -20.91
C MET A 108 -4.90 -6.85 -19.76
N LYS A 109 -3.57 -6.84 -19.66
CA LYS A 109 -2.85 -6.02 -18.67
C LYS A 109 -3.16 -4.53 -18.85
N LEU A 110 -3.13 -4.03 -20.08
CA LEU A 110 -3.44 -2.63 -20.38
C LEU A 110 -4.90 -2.27 -20.07
N GLN A 111 -5.88 -3.12 -20.41
CA GLN A 111 -7.29 -2.89 -20.07
C GLN A 111 -7.51 -2.78 -18.57
N VAL A 112 -6.84 -3.64 -17.82
CA VAL A 112 -6.83 -3.58 -16.36
C VAL A 112 -6.29 -2.20 -15.93
N ILE A 113 -5.10 -1.79 -16.38
CA ILE A 113 -4.54 -0.46 -16.04
C ILE A 113 -5.49 0.70 -16.43
N ILE A 114 -6.11 0.66 -17.60
CA ILE A 114 -7.07 1.68 -18.06
C ILE A 114 -8.28 1.74 -17.13
N ARG A 115 -8.88 0.60 -16.78
CA ARG A 115 -10.02 0.55 -15.85
C ARG A 115 -9.68 1.21 -14.52
N HIS A 116 -8.47 0.94 -14.01
CA HIS A 116 -8.00 1.53 -12.75
C HIS A 116 -7.69 3.02 -12.88
N GLY A 117 -7.10 3.45 -13.99
CA GLY A 117 -6.89 4.88 -14.27
C GLY A 117 -8.20 5.66 -14.35
N LYS A 118 -9.26 5.09 -14.94
CA LYS A 118 -10.62 5.67 -14.98
C LYS A 118 -11.27 5.72 -13.62
N ASN A 119 -11.06 4.68 -12.83
CA ASN A 119 -11.69 4.52 -11.52
C ASN A 119 -10.86 5.09 -10.38
N HIS A 120 -9.85 5.97 -10.63
CA HIS A 120 -8.95 6.76 -9.74
C HIS A 120 -8.50 6.19 -8.38
N GLU A 121 -8.92 4.99 -8.04
CA GLU A 121 -9.46 4.77 -6.71
C GLU A 121 -9.73 3.25 -6.44
N GLU A 122 -10.09 2.43 -7.45
CA GLU A 122 -10.01 0.96 -7.30
C GLU A 122 -8.56 0.45 -7.30
N LYS A 123 -8.22 -0.49 -6.39
CA LYS A 123 -6.91 -1.16 -6.38
C LYS A 123 -6.93 -2.53 -7.05
N ILE A 124 -5.95 -2.78 -7.91
CA ILE A 124 -5.49 -4.13 -8.30
C ILE A 124 -4.51 -4.59 -7.23
N VAL A 125 -4.65 -5.83 -6.78
CA VAL A 125 -3.68 -6.47 -5.90
C VAL A 125 -2.58 -7.10 -6.76
N GLY A 126 -1.34 -6.78 -6.44
CA GLY A 126 -0.18 -7.24 -7.18
C GLY A 126 0.61 -8.29 -6.42
N GLN A 127 1.21 -9.18 -7.17
CA GLN A 127 2.04 -10.27 -6.73
C GLN A 127 3.27 -10.31 -7.62
N VAL A 128 4.43 -10.38 -7.00
CA VAL A 128 5.66 -10.67 -7.73
C VAL A 128 5.64 -12.16 -8.07
N THR A 129 5.64 -12.47 -9.36
CA THR A 129 5.58 -13.84 -9.89
C THR A 129 6.82 -14.13 -10.72
N MET A 130 8.00 -13.83 -10.17
CA MET A 130 9.25 -14.05 -10.91
C MET A 130 9.41 -15.54 -11.24
N PRO A 131 9.82 -15.88 -12.48
CA PRO A 131 10.15 -17.25 -12.86
C PRO A 131 11.47 -17.66 -12.20
N SER A 132 11.85 -18.93 -12.32
CA SER A 132 13.23 -19.32 -11.99
C SER A 132 14.23 -18.50 -12.82
N LEU A 133 15.30 -18.02 -12.19
CA LEU A 133 16.29 -17.20 -12.87
C LEU A 133 16.90 -17.98 -14.05
N PRO A 134 16.77 -17.51 -15.31
CA PRO A 134 17.35 -18.19 -16.45
C PRO A 134 18.88 -18.10 -16.42
N VAL A 135 19.55 -19.03 -17.11
CA VAL A 135 21.00 -18.98 -17.28
C VAL A 135 21.35 -17.81 -18.22
N LEU A 136 21.96 -16.76 -17.66
CA LEU A 136 22.37 -15.57 -18.41
C LEU A 136 23.87 -15.61 -18.69
N SER A 137 24.26 -15.37 -19.96
CA SER A 137 25.67 -15.21 -20.31
C SER A 137 26.22 -13.89 -19.79
N GLU A 138 27.54 -13.82 -19.59
CA GLU A 138 28.21 -12.57 -19.18
C GLU A 138 27.96 -11.42 -20.17
N ALA A 139 27.84 -11.72 -21.47
CA ALA A 139 27.49 -10.75 -22.48
C ALA A 139 26.08 -10.17 -22.29
N LYS A 140 25.09 -11.02 -21.95
CA LYS A 140 23.70 -10.57 -21.70
C LYS A 140 23.60 -9.80 -20.36
N LEU A 141 24.34 -10.21 -19.33
CA LEU A 141 24.47 -9.44 -18.08
C LEU A 141 25.06 -8.05 -18.34
N ASN A 142 26.16 -7.97 -19.10
CA ASN A 142 26.76 -6.69 -19.48
C ASN A 142 25.84 -5.84 -20.36
N PHE A 143 25.00 -6.46 -21.18
CA PHE A 143 23.97 -5.75 -21.93
C PHE A 143 22.95 -5.09 -20.98
N TYR A 144 22.43 -5.80 -19.98
CA TYR A 144 21.47 -5.22 -19.02
C TYR A 144 22.08 -4.13 -18.14
N ARG A 145 23.34 -4.29 -17.68
CA ARG A 145 24.05 -3.24 -16.94
C ARG A 145 24.23 -1.93 -17.73
N LYS A 146 24.11 -1.98 -19.06
CA LYS A 146 24.15 -0.80 -19.95
C LYS A 146 22.78 -0.36 -20.44
N ASN A 147 21.77 -1.22 -20.31
CA ASN A 147 20.42 -1.04 -20.84
C ASN A 147 19.37 -1.49 -19.81
N GLN A 148 19.33 -0.83 -18.65
CA GLN A 148 18.48 -1.20 -17.52
C GLN A 148 16.98 -1.20 -17.89
N ALA A 149 16.54 -0.32 -18.81
CA ALA A 149 15.16 -0.32 -19.30
C ALA A 149 14.78 -1.66 -19.96
N ALA A 150 15.71 -2.31 -20.65
CA ALA A 150 15.46 -3.63 -21.24
C ALA A 150 15.31 -4.71 -20.16
N PHE A 151 16.04 -4.62 -19.05
CA PHE A 151 15.88 -5.52 -17.92
C PHE A 151 14.50 -5.36 -17.25
N ILE A 152 14.04 -4.11 -17.10
CA ILE A 152 12.68 -3.83 -16.60
C ILE A 152 11.64 -4.49 -17.50
N ALA A 153 11.67 -4.20 -18.80
CA ALA A 153 10.67 -4.70 -19.74
C ALA A 153 10.69 -6.24 -19.86
N GLU A 154 11.88 -6.85 -20.00
CA GLU A 154 12.00 -8.29 -20.22
C GLU A 154 11.66 -9.11 -18.97
N PHE A 155 11.92 -8.60 -17.75
CA PHE A 155 11.77 -9.39 -16.53
C PHE A 155 10.84 -8.78 -15.49
N LEU A 156 11.07 -7.55 -15.06
CA LEU A 156 10.30 -6.99 -13.94
C LEU A 156 8.85 -6.75 -14.36
N GLU A 157 8.62 -6.02 -15.44
CA GLU A 157 7.29 -5.64 -15.90
C GLU A 157 6.42 -6.85 -16.26
N SER A 158 7.00 -7.83 -16.94
CA SER A 158 6.27 -9.03 -17.35
C SER A 158 5.85 -9.93 -16.18
N ASN A 159 6.60 -9.89 -15.06
CA ASN A 159 6.45 -10.81 -13.92
C ASN A 159 6.05 -10.11 -12.62
N TRP A 160 5.56 -8.89 -12.72
CA TRP A 160 5.05 -8.13 -11.59
C TRP A 160 3.57 -7.84 -11.85
N THR A 161 2.69 -8.58 -11.18
CA THR A 161 1.27 -8.23 -11.23
C THR A 161 1.04 -6.99 -10.36
N TYR A 162 0.21 -6.07 -10.85
CA TYR A 162 0.14 -4.65 -10.47
C TYR A 162 -0.10 -4.39 -8.96
N ASP A 163 0.74 -3.58 -8.30
CA ASP A 163 0.49 -3.09 -6.92
C ASP A 163 0.84 -1.59 -6.79
N SER A 164 0.04 -0.86 -6.00
CA SER A 164 0.26 0.56 -5.71
C SER A 164 1.60 0.81 -5.00
N ASP A 165 1.94 2.10 -4.95
CA ASP A 165 3.17 2.73 -4.45
C ASP A 165 4.41 2.40 -5.26
N ARG A 166 4.59 1.13 -5.64
CA ARG A 166 5.87 0.65 -6.19
C ARG A 166 5.82 0.19 -7.64
N PHE A 167 4.65 -0.16 -8.18
CA PHE A 167 4.48 -0.15 -9.64
C PHE A 167 4.66 1.28 -10.19
N TYR A 168 4.30 2.29 -9.40
CA TYR A 168 4.65 3.67 -9.70
C TYR A 168 6.18 3.87 -9.76
N GLY A 169 6.91 3.28 -8.81
CA GLY A 169 8.38 3.21 -8.82
C GLY A 169 8.96 2.62 -10.10
N LEU A 170 8.42 1.48 -10.52
CA LEU A 170 8.80 0.79 -11.75
C LEU A 170 8.47 1.64 -12.99
N ALA A 171 7.26 2.19 -13.07
CA ALA A 171 6.80 3.03 -14.16
C ALA A 171 7.67 4.29 -14.30
N VAL A 172 7.90 5.03 -13.22
CA VAL A 172 8.79 6.20 -13.20
C VAL A 172 10.19 5.82 -13.67
N THR A 173 10.74 4.70 -13.17
CA THR A 173 12.10 4.28 -13.52
C THR A 173 12.20 3.86 -15.00
N ALA A 174 11.24 3.07 -15.49
CA ALA A 174 11.17 2.66 -16.88
C ALA A 174 11.06 3.86 -17.83
N GLU A 175 10.19 4.81 -17.49
CA GLU A 175 9.99 6.02 -18.29
C GLU A 175 11.18 6.97 -18.23
N LEU A 176 11.76 7.19 -17.04
CA LEU A 176 12.99 7.99 -16.90
C LEU A 176 14.14 7.45 -17.75
N LEU A 177 14.30 6.12 -17.80
CA LEU A 177 15.33 5.45 -18.60
C LEU A 177 15.02 5.47 -20.11
N SER A 178 13.74 5.58 -20.48
CA SER A 178 13.28 5.59 -21.87
C SER A 178 13.16 7.00 -22.46
N LEU A 179 13.15 8.04 -21.64
CA LEU A 179 13.19 9.43 -22.09
C LEU A 179 14.49 9.74 -22.83
N ASP A 180 14.35 10.53 -23.88
CA ASP A 180 15.48 11.19 -24.54
C ASP A 180 16.26 12.07 -23.56
N PRO A 181 17.57 12.27 -23.78
CA PRO A 181 18.44 13.00 -22.85
C PRO A 181 17.94 14.39 -22.48
N GLU A 182 17.39 15.14 -23.43
CA GLU A 182 16.88 16.50 -23.24
C GLU A 182 15.65 16.51 -22.31
N ASP A 183 14.68 15.63 -22.56
CA ASP A 183 13.47 15.54 -21.73
C ASP A 183 13.79 14.96 -20.35
N ARG A 184 14.75 14.02 -20.28
CA ARG A 184 15.23 13.50 -18.99
C ARG A 184 15.87 14.59 -18.13
N ALA A 185 16.62 15.50 -18.74
CA ALA A 185 17.21 16.63 -18.02
C ALA A 185 16.15 17.63 -17.53
N GLN A 186 15.07 17.81 -18.29
CA GLN A 186 14.01 18.77 -17.97
C GLN A 186 13.00 18.22 -16.96
N TYR A 187 12.55 16.98 -17.12
CA TYR A 187 11.43 16.40 -16.36
C TYR A 187 11.85 15.31 -15.36
N GLY A 188 13.12 14.89 -15.37
CA GLY A 188 13.59 13.79 -14.51
C GLY A 188 13.39 14.07 -13.03
N GLU A 189 13.69 15.29 -12.55
CA GLU A 189 13.49 15.66 -11.15
C GLU A 189 12.02 15.62 -10.74
N MET A 190 11.11 16.08 -11.61
CA MET A 190 9.68 16.03 -11.38
C MET A 190 9.19 14.58 -11.26
N LEU A 191 9.61 13.70 -12.17
CA LEU A 191 9.24 12.29 -12.17
C LEU A 191 9.74 11.55 -10.93
N MET A 192 10.99 11.80 -10.53
CA MET A 192 11.56 11.22 -9.31
C MET A 192 10.85 11.77 -8.06
N GLY A 193 10.52 13.06 -8.05
CA GLY A 193 9.87 13.75 -6.93
C GLY A 193 8.55 13.14 -6.48
N ALA A 194 7.85 12.45 -7.38
CA ALA A 194 6.61 11.75 -7.07
C ALA A 194 6.79 10.54 -6.14
N LEU A 195 8.01 10.01 -6.00
CA LEU A 195 8.32 8.87 -5.11
C LEU A 195 9.01 9.28 -3.81
N GLY A 196 9.39 10.55 -3.69
CA GLY A 196 10.13 11.07 -2.56
C GLY A 196 11.05 12.23 -2.95
N LYS A 197 11.65 12.87 -1.95
CA LYS A 197 12.67 13.89 -2.18
C LYS A 197 14.03 13.21 -2.30
N PHE A 198 14.65 13.35 -3.47
CA PHE A 198 15.99 12.85 -3.74
C PHE A 198 16.92 14.03 -4.01
N SER A 199 18.14 13.99 -3.47
CA SER A 199 19.14 15.03 -3.65
C SER A 199 19.73 15.01 -5.06
N ASN A 200 19.70 13.85 -5.73
CA ASN A 200 20.16 13.66 -7.10
C ASN A 200 19.62 12.33 -7.68
N ARG A 201 19.92 12.09 -8.96
CA ARG A 201 19.52 10.89 -9.71
C ARG A 201 20.18 9.60 -9.20
N GLU A 202 21.40 9.66 -8.68
CA GLU A 202 22.10 8.48 -8.13
C GLU A 202 21.36 7.94 -6.89
N GLU A 203 20.92 8.84 -6.01
CA GLU A 203 20.13 8.51 -4.81
C GLU A 203 18.78 7.90 -5.19
N PHE A 204 18.10 8.43 -6.21
CA PHE A 204 16.87 7.85 -6.73
C PHE A 204 17.06 6.40 -7.21
N PHE A 205 18.11 6.12 -8.00
CA PHE A 205 18.34 4.75 -8.47
C PHE A 205 18.80 3.81 -7.36
N GLN A 206 19.55 4.31 -6.37
CA GLN A 206 19.87 3.53 -5.18
C GLN A 206 18.59 3.13 -4.44
N TYR A 207 17.67 4.08 -4.25
CA TYR A 207 16.35 3.83 -3.66
C TYR A 207 15.57 2.80 -4.48
N PHE A 208 15.46 2.98 -5.79
CA PHE A 208 14.74 2.05 -6.67
C PHE A 208 15.32 0.63 -6.64
N ALA A 209 16.65 0.49 -6.77
CA ALA A 209 17.32 -0.81 -6.76
C ALA A 209 17.15 -1.51 -5.40
N THR A 210 17.30 -0.76 -4.31
CA THR A 210 17.19 -1.29 -2.94
C THR A 210 15.79 -1.75 -2.62
N THR A 211 14.77 -0.94 -2.97
CA THR A 211 13.36 -1.27 -2.72
C THR A 211 12.91 -2.46 -3.56
N THR A 212 13.28 -2.51 -4.84
CA THR A 212 12.96 -3.64 -5.73
C THR A 212 13.60 -4.93 -5.23
N ALA A 213 14.89 -4.89 -4.86
CA ALA A 213 15.60 -6.05 -4.31
C ALA A 213 14.98 -6.54 -2.98
N ARG A 214 14.55 -5.61 -2.10
CA ARG A 214 13.89 -5.96 -0.83
C ARG A 214 12.61 -6.75 -1.04
N ILE A 215 11.77 -6.34 -1.99
CA ILE A 215 10.52 -7.03 -2.32
C ILE A 215 10.81 -8.44 -2.83
N LEU A 216 11.80 -8.56 -3.70
CA LEU A 216 12.24 -9.85 -4.22
C LEU A 216 12.73 -10.76 -3.07
N TYR A 217 13.49 -10.26 -2.10
CA TYR A 217 13.85 -11.04 -0.91
C TYR A 217 12.66 -11.48 -0.08
N GLU A 218 11.72 -10.57 0.19
CA GLU A 218 10.52 -10.85 0.99
C GLU A 218 9.62 -11.92 0.35
N ASN A 219 9.68 -12.03 -0.98
CA ASN A 219 8.96 -13.05 -1.76
C ASN A 219 9.81 -14.26 -2.13
N ASN A 220 10.96 -14.47 -1.46
CA ASN A 220 11.88 -15.60 -1.66
C ASN A 220 12.54 -15.69 -3.06
N TYR A 221 12.71 -14.55 -3.73
CA TYR A 221 13.41 -14.41 -5.02
C TYR A 221 14.82 -13.82 -4.86
N SER A 222 15.65 -14.43 -4.01
CA SER A 222 16.98 -13.94 -3.64
C SER A 222 17.93 -13.74 -4.83
N ASP A 223 17.89 -14.62 -5.82
CA ASP A 223 18.75 -14.52 -7.01
C ASP A 223 18.35 -13.34 -7.91
N TRP A 224 17.04 -13.10 -8.05
CA TRP A 224 16.52 -11.93 -8.76
C TRP A 224 16.82 -10.64 -8.01
N ALA A 225 16.77 -10.65 -6.68
CA ALA A 225 17.15 -9.51 -5.87
C ALA A 225 18.62 -9.15 -6.11
N ALA A 226 19.52 -10.14 -6.09
CA ALA A 226 20.94 -9.94 -6.36
C ALA A 226 21.19 -9.42 -7.78
N LEU A 227 20.53 -10.00 -8.79
CA LEU A 227 20.66 -9.55 -10.17
C LEU A 227 20.14 -8.12 -10.36
N THR A 228 19.04 -7.75 -9.69
CA THR A 228 18.52 -6.38 -9.73
C THR A 228 19.53 -5.40 -9.18
N LEU A 229 20.17 -5.69 -8.05
CA LEU A 229 21.21 -4.82 -7.49
C LEU A 229 22.38 -4.67 -8.48
N ASP A 230 22.87 -5.76 -9.06
CA ASP A 230 23.97 -5.74 -10.04
C ASP A 230 23.63 -4.92 -11.29
N VAL A 231 22.43 -5.09 -11.85
CA VAL A 231 22.00 -4.39 -13.07
C VAL A 231 21.85 -2.88 -12.85
N PHE A 232 21.36 -2.45 -11.69
CA PHE A 232 21.10 -1.04 -11.39
C PHE A 232 22.25 -0.32 -10.68
N SER A 233 23.22 -1.04 -10.11
CA SER A 233 24.42 -0.51 -9.46
C SER A 233 25.15 0.57 -10.29
N PRO A 234 25.34 0.43 -11.62
CA PRO A 234 25.97 1.46 -12.45
C PRO A 234 25.27 2.83 -12.45
N LEU A 235 23.96 2.87 -12.19
CA LEU A 235 23.19 4.12 -12.16
C LEU A 235 23.30 4.86 -10.82
N CYS A 236 23.88 4.23 -9.81
CA CYS A 236 23.99 4.75 -8.45
C CYS A 236 25.32 5.50 -8.21
N GLY A 237 26.17 5.64 -9.23
CA GLY A 237 27.43 6.40 -9.14
C GLY A 237 28.28 6.00 -7.93
N LYS A 238 28.59 6.94 -7.04
CA LYS A 238 29.39 6.65 -5.83
C LYS A 238 28.65 5.80 -4.79
N LEU A 239 27.32 5.87 -4.80
CA LEU A 239 26.45 5.11 -3.90
C LEU A 239 26.38 3.61 -4.28
N ALA A 240 26.93 3.23 -5.43
CA ALA A 240 27.03 1.85 -5.88
C ALA A 240 27.84 0.99 -4.90
N GLU A 241 28.81 1.56 -4.18
CA GLU A 241 29.58 0.83 -3.15
C GLU A 241 28.70 0.31 -2.01
N ASP A 242 27.63 1.04 -1.66
CA ASP A 242 26.68 0.62 -0.62
C ASP A 242 25.73 -0.49 -1.10
N LEU A 243 25.50 -0.60 -2.42
CA LEU A 243 24.82 -1.74 -3.04
C LEU A 243 25.76 -2.95 -3.20
N ASN A 244 27.07 -2.71 -3.32
CA ASN A 244 28.11 -3.68 -3.63
C ASN A 244 28.95 -4.14 -2.42
N ARG A 245 28.58 -3.81 -1.16
CA ARG A 245 29.27 -4.33 0.04
C ARG A 245 29.26 -5.86 0.04
N PRO A 246 30.35 -6.52 0.46
CA PRO A 246 30.79 -7.81 -0.07
C PRO A 246 29.66 -8.83 -0.07
N THR A 247 29.07 -8.96 -1.25
CA THR A 247 28.05 -9.91 -1.62
C THR A 247 28.66 -11.30 -1.53
N ALA A 248 28.30 -12.06 -0.50
CA ALA A 248 28.30 -13.51 -0.67
C ALA A 248 27.40 -13.84 -1.87
N PRO A 249 27.55 -14.98 -2.55
CA PRO A 249 26.62 -15.47 -3.59
C PRO A 249 25.17 -15.70 -3.08
N GLN A 250 24.85 -15.20 -1.89
CA GLN A 250 23.54 -15.09 -1.27
C GLN A 250 23.51 -13.69 -0.64
N ALA A 251 23.22 -12.67 -1.44
CA ALA A 251 22.95 -11.36 -0.88
C ALA A 251 21.72 -11.49 0.06
N ARG A 252 21.72 -10.78 1.20
CA ARG A 252 20.67 -10.89 2.22
C ARG A 252 20.01 -9.54 2.41
N ARG A 253 18.71 -9.57 2.75
CA ARG A 253 17.91 -8.37 3.04
C ARG A 253 18.59 -7.38 4.02
N GLY A 254 19.32 -7.89 5.02
CA GLY A 254 19.98 -7.06 6.03
C GLY A 254 21.22 -6.29 5.55
N ASP A 255 21.74 -6.60 4.36
CA ASP A 255 22.92 -5.96 3.79
C ASP A 255 22.56 -4.73 2.91
N LEU A 256 21.26 -4.50 2.67
CA LEU A 256 20.74 -3.42 1.85
C LEU A 256 20.83 -2.04 2.56
N PRO A 257 21.08 -0.94 1.82
CA PRO A 257 21.02 0.42 2.37
C PRO A 257 19.67 0.71 3.07
N PRO A 258 19.66 1.53 4.14
CA PRO A 258 18.41 2.01 4.72
C PRO A 258 17.69 2.91 3.72
N ILE A 259 16.38 2.70 3.57
CA ILE A 259 15.47 3.52 2.77
C ILE A 259 14.99 4.69 3.65
N PRO A 260 14.64 5.87 3.09
CA PRO A 260 14.03 6.96 3.88
C PRO A 260 12.90 6.43 4.77
N PRO A 261 12.92 6.71 6.09
CA PRO A 261 12.01 6.08 7.06
C PRO A 261 10.53 6.20 6.71
N GLU A 262 10.12 7.34 6.16
CA GLU A 262 8.75 7.62 5.73
C GLU A 262 8.25 6.71 4.59
N LEU A 263 9.14 6.03 3.87
CA LEU A 263 8.78 5.16 2.74
C LEU A 263 8.68 3.68 3.15
N GLU A 264 9.01 3.32 4.40
CA GLU A 264 8.93 1.95 4.92
C GLU A 264 8.00 1.81 6.14
N LEU A 265 6.90 1.06 5.99
CA LEU A 265 6.00 0.70 7.10
C LEU A 265 6.72 0.06 8.28
N ALA A 266 7.73 -0.77 8.01
CA ALA A 266 8.52 -1.44 9.05
C ALA A 266 9.30 -0.42 9.89
N ASN A 267 9.82 0.64 9.29
CA ASN A 267 10.54 1.69 10.01
C ASN A 267 9.57 2.57 10.80
N ILE A 268 8.39 2.89 10.25
CA ILE A 268 7.33 3.58 11.01
C ILE A 268 6.95 2.75 12.25
N ALA A 269 6.78 1.45 12.11
CA ALA A 269 6.50 0.55 13.23
C ALA A 269 7.65 0.44 14.25
N ASP A 270 8.91 0.49 13.80
CA ASP A 270 10.08 0.50 14.68
C ASP A 270 10.22 1.82 15.45
N ILE A 271 10.02 2.94 14.77
CA ILE A 271 10.02 4.29 15.38
C ILE A 271 8.89 4.40 16.39
N TRP A 272 7.71 3.84 16.08
CA TRP A 272 6.61 3.78 17.04
C TRP A 272 7.01 3.02 18.32
N LYS A 273 7.75 1.91 18.20
CA LYS A 273 8.23 1.13 19.35
C LYS A 273 9.37 1.80 20.12
N THR A 274 10.26 2.50 19.44
CA THR A 274 11.55 2.96 19.99
C THR A 274 11.57 4.43 20.38
N GLN A 275 10.87 5.28 19.63
CA GLN A 275 10.88 6.74 19.79
C GLN A 275 9.55 7.26 20.33
N GLY A 276 8.44 6.70 19.87
CA GLY A 276 7.12 7.02 20.39
C GLY A 276 6.06 7.21 19.32
N ILE A 277 4.85 7.54 19.78
CA ILE A 277 3.68 7.69 18.93
C ILE A 277 3.76 8.94 18.05
N ASP A 278 4.31 10.04 18.55
CA ASP A 278 4.28 11.33 17.84
C ASP A 278 5.23 11.34 16.63
N GLU A 279 6.45 10.81 16.79
CA GLU A 279 7.42 10.65 15.68
C GLU A 279 6.91 9.69 14.61
N ALA A 280 6.26 8.59 15.03
CA ALA A 280 5.67 7.64 14.09
C ALA A 280 4.50 8.26 13.32
N LEU A 281 3.71 9.11 13.97
CA LEU A 281 2.58 9.79 13.35
C LEU A 281 3.03 10.72 12.22
N GLU A 282 4.07 11.54 12.45
CA GLU A 282 4.63 12.43 11.42
C GLU A 282 5.11 11.66 10.18
N LEU A 283 5.81 10.55 10.40
CA LEU A 283 6.27 9.71 9.29
C LEU A 283 5.11 9.01 8.57
N ALA A 284 4.09 8.55 9.29
CA ALA A 284 2.91 7.94 8.70
C ALA A 284 2.08 8.95 7.88
N ARG A 285 1.98 10.21 8.34
CA ARG A 285 1.36 11.31 7.59
C ARG A 285 2.13 11.59 6.29
N LYS A 286 3.44 11.73 6.36
CA LYS A 286 4.27 11.90 5.16
C LYS A 286 4.16 10.71 4.21
N ARG A 287 4.05 9.49 4.74
CA ARG A 287 3.89 8.29 3.92
C ARG A 287 2.60 8.30 3.13
N ILE A 288 1.45 8.58 3.76
CA ILE A 288 0.17 8.60 3.06
C ILE A 288 0.10 9.73 2.00
N GLU A 289 0.81 10.85 2.19
CA GLU A 289 0.96 11.88 1.16
C GLU A 289 1.75 11.38 -0.06
N LEU A 290 2.85 10.67 0.19
CA LEU A 290 3.68 10.07 -0.86
C LEU A 290 3.01 8.87 -1.52
N THR A 291 2.15 8.19 -0.77
CA THR A 291 1.51 6.94 -1.19
C THR A 291 0.00 6.90 -0.93
N PRO A 292 -0.76 7.76 -1.64
CA PRO A 292 -2.18 7.98 -1.37
C PRO A 292 -3.07 6.75 -1.65
N GLY A 293 -2.57 5.79 -2.43
CA GLY A 293 -3.26 4.55 -2.82
C GLY A 293 -2.90 3.32 -2.00
N ASP A 294 -2.03 3.43 -0.98
CA ASP A 294 -1.67 2.28 -0.15
C ASP A 294 -2.59 2.13 1.07
N ALA A 295 -3.39 1.07 1.04
CA ALA A 295 -4.25 0.65 2.14
C ALA A 295 -3.45 0.46 3.44
N PHE A 296 -2.20 -0.03 3.36
CA PHE A 296 -1.38 -0.25 4.54
C PHE A 296 -0.77 1.04 5.09
N SER A 297 -0.52 2.07 4.27
CA SER A 297 -0.24 3.44 4.75
C SER A 297 -1.40 3.96 5.58
N CYS A 298 -2.61 3.90 5.02
CA CYS A 298 -3.82 4.36 5.66
C CYS A 298 -4.10 3.56 6.94
N GLY A 299 -3.94 2.24 6.88
CA GLY A 299 -4.08 1.34 8.01
C GLY A 299 -3.05 1.58 9.11
N MET A 300 -1.79 1.85 8.77
CA MET A 300 -0.74 2.19 9.72
C MET A 300 -1.05 3.52 10.42
N LEU A 301 -1.40 4.55 9.66
CA LEU A 301 -1.80 5.85 10.21
C LEU A 301 -3.02 5.70 11.14
N GLY A 302 -4.04 4.97 10.70
CA GLY A 302 -5.22 4.67 11.51
C GLY A 302 -4.91 3.90 12.79
N ASN A 303 -3.99 2.93 12.74
CA ASN A 303 -3.56 2.18 13.92
C ASN A 303 -2.79 3.06 14.92
N ILE A 304 -1.96 3.99 14.43
CA ILE A 304 -1.26 4.96 15.28
C ILE A 304 -2.28 5.92 15.95
N PHE A 305 -3.29 6.40 15.21
CA PHE A 305 -4.39 7.19 15.80
C PHE A 305 -5.18 6.39 16.84
N LEU A 306 -5.47 5.12 16.57
CA LEU A 306 -6.14 4.23 17.52
C LEU A 306 -5.33 4.07 18.81
N ALA A 307 -4.01 4.01 18.71
CA ALA A 307 -3.11 3.97 19.87
C ALA A 307 -3.08 5.29 20.66
N LYS A 308 -3.30 6.44 19.99
CA LYS A 308 -3.60 7.73 20.65
C LYS A 308 -5.00 7.79 21.25
N PHE A 309 -5.82 6.76 21.05
CA PHE A 309 -7.24 6.73 21.38
C PHE A 309 -8.07 7.78 20.63
N ASP A 310 -7.54 8.30 19.51
CA ASP A 310 -8.29 9.14 18.57
C ASP A 310 -9.07 8.24 17.62
N ILE A 311 -10.19 7.71 18.13
CA ILE A 311 -11.01 6.73 17.41
C ILE A 311 -11.65 7.38 16.17
N ALA A 312 -11.98 8.67 16.21
CA ALA A 312 -12.59 9.37 15.08
C ALA A 312 -11.61 9.42 13.90
N GLN A 313 -10.38 9.88 14.14
CA GLN A 313 -9.37 9.95 13.10
C GLN A 313 -8.90 8.55 12.66
N ALA A 314 -8.84 7.59 13.58
CA ALA A 314 -8.57 6.20 13.24
C ALA A 314 -9.62 5.64 12.27
N LEU A 315 -10.91 5.87 12.50
CA LEU A 315 -11.99 5.42 11.62
C LEU A 315 -11.92 6.11 10.25
N THR A 316 -11.57 7.40 10.17
CA THR A 316 -11.32 8.08 8.88
C THR A 316 -10.26 7.35 8.07
N CYS A 317 -9.08 7.12 8.65
CA CYS A 317 -7.98 6.44 7.97
C CYS A 317 -8.29 4.98 7.64
N LEU A 318 -8.95 4.26 8.55
CA LEU A 318 -9.28 2.83 8.37
C LEU A 318 -10.45 2.63 7.41
N SER A 319 -11.36 3.58 7.28
CA SER A 319 -12.40 3.60 6.23
C SER A 319 -11.76 3.70 4.86
N ARG A 320 -10.78 4.62 4.69
CA ARG A 320 -9.98 4.71 3.47
C ARG A 320 -9.17 3.42 3.22
N ALA A 321 -8.52 2.88 4.25
CA ALA A 321 -7.78 1.63 4.14
C ALA A 321 -8.68 0.46 3.70
N TYR A 322 -9.86 0.33 4.30
CA TYR A 322 -10.85 -0.69 3.96
C TYR A 322 -11.32 -0.55 2.52
N TRP A 323 -11.61 0.67 2.10
CA TRP A 323 -12.03 0.92 0.73
C TRP A 323 -10.92 0.62 -0.29
N LEU A 324 -9.65 0.93 0.04
CA LEU A 324 -8.49 0.57 -0.79
C LEU A 324 -8.19 -0.94 -0.82
N ALA A 325 -8.55 -1.69 0.23
CA ALA A 325 -8.29 -3.13 0.34
C ALA A 325 -9.39 -3.86 1.15
N PRO A 326 -10.62 -4.00 0.62
CA PRO A 326 -11.76 -4.55 1.37
C PRO A 326 -11.65 -6.05 1.64
N ASP A 327 -10.78 -6.73 0.88
CA ASP A 327 -10.49 -8.16 1.02
C ASP A 327 -9.21 -8.45 1.81
N SER A 328 -8.58 -7.43 2.41
CA SER A 328 -7.41 -7.62 3.29
C SER A 328 -7.85 -7.92 4.71
N ALA A 329 -7.59 -9.15 5.18
CA ALA A 329 -7.90 -9.57 6.55
C ALA A 329 -7.26 -8.65 7.60
N MET A 330 -6.03 -8.18 7.37
CA MET A 330 -5.37 -7.24 8.28
C MET A 330 -6.10 -5.90 8.36
N VAL A 331 -6.56 -5.36 7.23
CA VAL A 331 -7.28 -4.08 7.21
C VAL A 331 -8.63 -4.20 7.91
N VAL A 332 -9.40 -5.25 7.60
CA VAL A 332 -10.70 -5.50 8.26
C VAL A 332 -10.51 -5.71 9.77
N PHE A 333 -9.44 -6.38 10.17
CA PHE A 333 -9.11 -6.60 11.58
C PHE A 333 -8.78 -5.31 12.33
N VAL A 334 -7.94 -4.44 11.77
CA VAL A 334 -7.61 -3.16 12.44
C VAL A 334 -8.83 -2.24 12.46
N LEU A 335 -9.69 -2.27 11.44
CA LEU A 335 -10.99 -1.59 11.47
C LEU A 335 -11.89 -2.13 12.60
N ALA A 336 -11.94 -3.45 12.78
CA ALA A 336 -12.67 -4.09 13.87
C ALA A 336 -12.13 -3.68 15.25
N GLN A 337 -10.81 -3.53 15.40
CA GLN A 337 -10.20 -3.01 16.63
C GLN A 337 -10.64 -1.58 16.93
N ALA A 338 -10.70 -0.71 15.92
CA ALA A 338 -11.18 0.65 16.09
C ALA A 338 -12.66 0.69 16.52
N TYR A 339 -13.51 -0.14 15.89
CA TYR A 339 -14.91 -0.26 16.30
C TYR A 339 -15.07 -0.85 17.71
N HIS A 340 -14.25 -1.83 18.07
CA HIS A 340 -14.25 -2.41 19.41
C HIS A 340 -13.84 -1.38 20.46
N ALA A 341 -12.80 -0.59 20.20
CA ALA A 341 -12.37 0.51 21.07
C ALA A 341 -13.43 1.61 21.21
N GLY A 342 -14.25 1.83 20.17
CA GLY A 342 -15.39 2.74 20.17
C GLY A 342 -16.67 2.19 20.80
N TYR A 343 -16.67 0.91 21.19
CA TYR A 343 -17.84 0.17 21.67
C TYR A 343 -19.01 0.07 20.67
N PHE A 344 -18.68 -0.02 19.39
CA PHE A 344 -19.64 -0.14 18.28
C PHE A 344 -19.92 -1.60 17.92
N GLU A 345 -20.64 -2.34 18.78
CA GLU A 345 -20.87 -3.79 18.66
C GLU A 345 -21.31 -4.23 17.26
N LYS A 346 -22.31 -3.57 16.68
CA LYS A 346 -22.82 -3.91 15.35
C LYS A 346 -21.72 -3.89 14.27
N GLN A 347 -20.79 -2.93 14.37
CA GLN A 347 -19.72 -2.79 13.38
C GLN A 347 -18.60 -3.80 13.60
N VAL A 348 -18.35 -4.16 14.86
CA VAL A 348 -17.50 -5.32 15.17
C VAL A 348 -18.08 -6.59 14.54
N ASP A 349 -19.39 -6.82 14.64
CA ASP A 349 -20.04 -8.00 14.05
C ASP A 349 -19.90 -8.04 12.53
N LEU A 350 -20.13 -6.91 11.83
CA LEU A 350 -19.93 -6.83 10.39
C LEU A 350 -18.48 -7.15 9.98
N CYS A 351 -17.49 -6.60 10.71
CA CYS A 351 -16.09 -6.88 10.43
C CYS A 351 -15.71 -8.35 10.69
N LEU A 352 -16.20 -8.94 11.80
CA LEU A 352 -15.94 -10.34 12.12
C LEU A 352 -16.60 -11.29 11.10
N GLU A 353 -17.83 -11.00 10.65
CA GLU A 353 -18.48 -11.76 9.59
C GLU A 353 -17.65 -11.75 8.30
N LYS A 354 -17.17 -10.57 7.89
CA LYS A 354 -16.30 -10.41 6.72
C LYS A 354 -14.97 -11.15 6.90
N LEU A 355 -14.34 -11.07 8.08
CA LEU A 355 -13.09 -11.79 8.39
C LEU A 355 -13.26 -13.31 8.35
N HIS A 356 -14.33 -13.86 8.92
CA HIS A 356 -14.58 -15.30 8.96
C HIS A 356 -14.69 -15.92 7.56
N ALA A 357 -15.11 -15.14 6.56
CA ALA A 357 -15.17 -15.58 5.17
C ALA A 357 -13.77 -15.65 4.49
N MET A 358 -12.76 -14.98 5.02
CA MET A 358 -11.44 -14.86 4.40
C MET A 358 -10.55 -16.12 4.59
N PRO A 359 -9.74 -16.51 3.59
CA PRO A 359 -8.80 -17.62 3.71
C PRO A 359 -7.78 -17.47 4.84
N GLU A 360 -7.27 -16.26 5.04
CA GLU A 360 -6.25 -15.91 6.04
C GLU A 360 -6.75 -16.20 7.45
N TYR A 361 -7.98 -15.79 7.76
CA TYR A 361 -8.63 -16.09 9.04
C TYR A 361 -8.78 -17.59 9.27
N ARG A 362 -9.16 -18.35 8.23
CA ARG A 362 -9.32 -19.81 8.32
C ARG A 362 -8.00 -20.53 8.57
N GLN A 363 -6.89 -19.98 8.07
CA GLN A 363 -5.55 -20.54 8.29
C GLN A 363 -5.03 -20.25 9.69
N ASN A 364 -5.26 -19.03 10.21
CA ASN A 364 -4.74 -18.62 11.51
C ASN A 364 -5.71 -17.67 12.26
N PRO A 365 -6.82 -18.18 12.84
CA PRO A 365 -7.83 -17.34 13.48
C PRO A 365 -7.32 -16.63 14.74
N ASP A 366 -6.30 -17.19 15.41
CA ASP A 366 -5.72 -16.65 16.64
C ASP A 366 -5.01 -15.30 16.42
N GLU A 367 -4.56 -15.00 15.19
CA GLU A 367 -3.96 -13.69 14.84
C GLU A 367 -4.98 -12.55 14.79
N PHE A 368 -6.27 -12.89 14.68
CA PHE A 368 -7.37 -11.94 14.49
C PHE A 368 -8.27 -11.79 15.71
N LEU A 369 -7.77 -12.13 16.91
CA LEU A 369 -8.49 -11.92 18.17
C LEU A 369 -8.43 -10.44 18.58
N LEU A 370 -9.59 -9.83 18.81
CA LEU A 370 -9.68 -8.43 19.26
C LEU A 370 -9.28 -8.28 20.73
N GLY A 371 -9.42 -9.36 21.50
CA GLY A 371 -9.15 -9.41 22.91
C GLY A 371 -10.31 -8.89 23.76
N VAL A 372 -10.07 -8.88 25.06
CA VAL A 372 -11.03 -8.51 26.09
C VAL A 372 -10.52 -7.29 26.84
N GLU A 373 -11.41 -6.33 27.03
CA GLU A 373 -11.18 -5.19 27.91
C GLU A 373 -11.70 -5.51 29.31
N LEU A 374 -10.81 -5.57 30.29
CA LEU A 374 -11.09 -6.03 31.65
C LEU A 374 -11.00 -4.88 32.65
N PHE A 375 -12.12 -4.55 33.30
CA PHE A 375 -12.18 -3.60 34.41
C PHE A 375 -12.30 -4.34 35.74
N LEU A 376 -11.34 -4.12 36.64
CA LEU A 376 -11.36 -4.69 37.98
C LEU A 376 -11.56 -3.61 39.03
N LYS A 377 -12.58 -3.77 39.86
CA LYS A 377 -12.93 -2.88 40.97
C LYS A 377 -13.01 -3.66 42.28
N CYS A 378 -12.83 -2.95 43.38
CA CYS A 378 -13.06 -3.47 44.73
C CYS A 378 -13.69 -2.35 45.55
N ASP A 379 -14.65 -2.69 46.40
CA ASP A 379 -15.26 -1.71 47.31
C ASP A 379 -14.29 -1.22 48.39
N ILE A 380 -13.27 -2.01 48.70
CA ILE A 380 -12.20 -1.61 49.59
C ILE A 380 -11.08 -0.95 48.77
N PRO A 381 -10.69 0.31 49.08
CA PRO A 381 -9.55 0.96 48.46
C PRO A 381 -8.29 0.11 48.62
N VAL A 382 -7.29 0.32 47.75
CA VAL A 382 -5.96 -0.32 47.89
C VAL A 382 -5.89 -1.82 47.61
N ALA A 383 -6.99 -2.49 47.26
CA ALA A 383 -6.94 -3.89 46.85
C ALA A 383 -6.05 -4.09 45.62
N GLN A 384 -5.10 -5.02 45.71
CA GLN A 384 -4.27 -5.44 44.59
C GLN A 384 -4.98 -6.55 43.83
N ALA A 385 -4.85 -6.58 42.51
CA ALA A 385 -5.38 -7.65 41.68
C ALA A 385 -4.24 -8.44 41.03
N THR A 386 -4.46 -9.74 40.88
CA THR A 386 -3.68 -10.59 39.97
C THR A 386 -4.59 -11.19 38.90
N LEU A 387 -4.03 -11.43 37.72
CA LEU A 387 -4.66 -12.15 36.62
C LEU A 387 -3.75 -13.32 36.26
N ASP A 388 -4.28 -14.53 36.35
CA ASP A 388 -3.56 -15.79 36.10
C ASP A 388 -2.25 -15.89 36.88
N GLY A 389 -2.29 -15.43 38.13
CA GLY A 389 -1.14 -15.42 39.05
C GLY A 389 -0.16 -14.27 38.85
N ARG A 390 -0.33 -13.41 37.84
CA ARG A 390 0.51 -12.23 37.60
C ARG A 390 -0.09 -10.99 38.24
N PRO A 391 0.66 -10.21 39.04
CA PRO A 391 0.17 -8.93 39.55
C PRO A 391 -0.16 -7.96 38.41
N VAL A 392 -1.37 -7.39 38.42
CA VAL A 392 -1.84 -6.44 37.39
C VAL A 392 -2.08 -5.02 37.93
N GLY A 393 -2.01 -4.84 39.25
CA GLY A 393 -2.00 -3.52 39.89
C GLY A 393 -3.11 -3.33 40.92
N ARG A 394 -3.32 -2.07 41.32
CA ARG A 394 -4.26 -1.68 42.37
C ARG A 394 -5.62 -1.31 41.76
N CYS A 395 -6.71 -1.81 42.33
CA CYS A 395 -8.07 -1.44 41.93
C CYS A 395 -8.44 0.01 42.33
N PRO A 396 -9.25 0.73 41.52
CA PRO A 396 -9.78 0.30 40.22
C PRO A 396 -8.71 0.33 39.12
N LEU A 397 -8.74 -0.64 38.21
CA LEU A 397 -7.83 -0.69 37.06
C LEU A 397 -8.55 -1.23 35.82
N GLN A 398 -7.95 -0.96 34.66
CA GLN A 398 -8.39 -1.38 33.34
C GLN A 398 -7.23 -2.06 32.63
N LEU A 399 -7.51 -3.20 32.00
CA LEU A 399 -6.58 -3.93 31.15
C LEU A 399 -7.22 -4.08 29.78
N ARG A 400 -6.41 -4.04 28.72
CA ARG A 400 -6.86 -4.22 27.34
C ARG A 400 -6.07 -5.33 26.67
N GLY A 401 -6.64 -5.94 25.64
CA GLY A 401 -5.98 -7.02 24.89
C GLY A 401 -5.80 -8.31 25.69
N ILE A 402 -6.64 -8.55 26.70
CA ILE A 402 -6.64 -9.84 27.40
C ILE A 402 -7.12 -10.91 26.42
N ARG A 403 -6.37 -12.00 26.26
CA ARG A 403 -6.80 -13.10 25.37
C ARG A 403 -8.15 -13.65 25.84
N PRO A 404 -9.06 -14.05 24.95
CA PRO A 404 -10.26 -14.79 25.35
C PRO A 404 -9.89 -16.16 25.91
N GLY A 405 -10.71 -16.70 26.81
CA GLY A 405 -10.46 -17.97 27.46
C GLY A 405 -10.78 -17.98 28.96
N HIS A 406 -10.28 -18.99 29.66
CA HIS A 406 -10.47 -19.12 31.10
C HIS A 406 -9.39 -18.34 31.86
N HIS A 407 -9.82 -17.42 32.70
CA HIS A 407 -8.95 -16.58 33.52
C HIS A 407 -9.27 -16.72 35.00
N LYS A 408 -8.23 -16.56 35.82
CA LYS A 408 -8.34 -16.48 37.28
C LYS A 408 -7.96 -15.08 37.74
N ILE A 409 -8.94 -14.36 38.28
CA ILE A 409 -8.76 -13.06 38.93
C ILE A 409 -8.61 -13.29 40.43
N VAL A 410 -7.63 -12.64 41.07
CA VAL A 410 -7.47 -12.67 42.52
C VAL A 410 -7.41 -11.26 43.07
N TRP A 411 -8.29 -10.91 44.01
CA TRP A 411 -8.18 -9.67 44.78
C TRP A 411 -7.48 -9.94 46.10
N LYS A 412 -6.38 -9.23 46.35
CA LYS A 412 -5.62 -9.23 47.61
C LYS A 412 -5.86 -7.93 48.37
N LEU A 413 -6.45 -8.04 49.55
CA LEU A 413 -6.73 -6.92 50.45
C LEU A 413 -5.48 -6.54 51.26
N ALA A 414 -5.50 -5.35 51.86
CA ALA A 414 -4.39 -4.84 52.67
C ALA A 414 -4.11 -5.69 53.93
N ASP A 415 -5.12 -6.37 54.46
CA ASP A 415 -5.00 -7.30 55.59
C ASP A 415 -4.44 -8.69 55.19
N GLY A 416 -4.07 -8.86 53.92
CA GLY A 416 -3.51 -10.09 53.36
C GLY A 416 -4.54 -11.11 52.90
N LYS A 417 -5.85 -10.91 53.15
CA LYS A 417 -6.91 -11.80 52.66
C LYS A 417 -6.99 -11.76 51.14
N GLN A 418 -7.29 -12.91 50.55
CA GLN A 418 -7.41 -13.09 49.10
C GLN A 418 -8.78 -13.65 48.75
N TYR A 419 -9.27 -13.30 47.57
CA TYR A 419 -10.46 -13.89 46.97
C TYR A 419 -10.18 -14.23 45.51
N ASP A 420 -10.39 -15.49 45.17
CA ASP A 420 -10.19 -16.04 43.84
C ASP A 420 -11.52 -16.08 43.08
N TYR A 421 -11.51 -15.70 41.81
CA TYR A 421 -12.65 -15.74 40.92
C TYR A 421 -12.22 -16.27 39.55
N SER A 422 -12.87 -17.34 39.10
CA SER A 422 -12.62 -17.93 37.78
C SER A 422 -13.74 -17.54 36.83
N VAL A 423 -13.37 -17.11 35.63
CA VAL A 423 -14.31 -16.67 34.60
C VAL A 423 -13.83 -17.08 33.21
N LYS A 424 -14.77 -17.38 32.32
CA LYS A 424 -14.51 -17.52 30.89
C LYS A 424 -14.84 -16.20 30.19
N LEU A 425 -13.88 -15.61 29.52
CA LEU A 425 -14.04 -14.38 28.76
C LEU A 425 -14.12 -14.71 27.27
N GLU A 426 -15.05 -14.07 26.57
CA GLU A 426 -15.28 -14.21 25.13
C GLU A 426 -14.64 -13.05 24.39
N ASP A 427 -14.19 -13.28 23.16
CA ASP A 427 -13.50 -12.26 22.37
C ASP A 427 -14.36 -11.02 22.12
N ALA A 428 -13.73 -9.88 21.91
CA ALA A 428 -14.40 -8.62 21.59
C ALA A 428 -15.42 -8.16 22.65
N THR A 429 -15.17 -8.45 23.93
CA THR A 429 -16.03 -8.06 25.06
C THR A 429 -15.34 -7.08 26.02
N VAL A 430 -16.16 -6.31 26.71
CA VAL A 430 -15.81 -5.47 27.85
C VAL A 430 -16.35 -6.14 29.11
N ALA A 431 -15.47 -6.68 29.93
CA ALA A 431 -15.81 -7.39 31.14
C ALA A 431 -15.46 -6.56 32.38
N LYS A 432 -16.45 -6.24 33.21
CA LYS A 432 -16.30 -5.47 34.43
C LYS A 432 -16.61 -6.36 35.62
N PHE A 433 -15.65 -6.47 36.54
CA PHE A 433 -15.81 -7.21 37.79
C PHE A 433 -15.58 -6.30 38.99
N ARG A 434 -16.47 -6.35 39.96
CA ARG A 434 -16.34 -5.65 41.23
C ARG A 434 -16.41 -6.64 42.38
N TYR A 435 -15.33 -6.76 43.13
CA TYR A 435 -15.31 -7.55 44.35
C TYR A 435 -15.88 -6.75 45.53
N HIS A 436 -16.78 -7.38 46.29
CA HIS A 436 -17.41 -6.85 47.48
C HIS A 436 -16.95 -7.66 48.71
N PRO A 437 -15.91 -7.21 49.44
CA PRO A 437 -15.31 -7.99 50.52
C PRO A 437 -16.25 -8.29 51.70
N VAL A 438 -17.23 -7.41 51.94
CA VAL A 438 -18.21 -7.55 53.04
C VAL A 438 -19.17 -8.72 52.76
N SER A 439 -19.72 -8.81 51.55
CA SER A 439 -20.63 -9.87 51.11
C SER A 439 -19.92 -11.09 50.53
N ARG A 440 -18.59 -11.01 50.31
CA ARG A 440 -17.76 -12.05 49.70
C ARG A 440 -18.27 -12.54 48.35
N ASN A 441 -18.76 -11.62 47.53
CA ASN A 441 -19.24 -11.90 46.18
C ASN A 441 -18.62 -10.91 45.16
N VAL A 442 -18.80 -11.23 43.88
CA VAL A 442 -18.35 -10.41 42.76
C VAL A 442 -19.57 -10.03 41.92
N SER A 443 -19.77 -8.74 41.70
CA SER A 443 -20.70 -8.27 40.67
C SER A 443 -19.98 -8.27 39.33
N GLN A 444 -20.66 -8.74 38.27
CA GLN A 444 -20.11 -8.79 36.92
C GLN A 444 -21.04 -8.12 35.90
N GLU A 445 -20.44 -7.49 34.91
CA GLU A 445 -21.11 -6.96 33.72
C GLU A 445 -20.20 -7.27 32.53
N ILE A 446 -20.66 -8.09 31.60
CA ILE A 446 -19.96 -8.38 30.36
C ILE A 446 -20.83 -7.83 29.23
N SER A 447 -20.29 -6.89 28.48
CA SER A 447 -20.99 -6.16 27.43
C SER A 447 -20.08 -6.00 26.22
N ARG A 448 -20.67 -5.79 25.03
CA ARG A 448 -19.96 -5.36 23.82
C ARG A 448 -20.30 -3.91 23.45
N CYS A 449 -21.27 -3.32 24.17
CA CYS A 449 -21.77 -1.98 24.01
C CYS A 449 -21.24 -1.02 25.09
N GLY A 450 -21.15 0.26 24.74
CA GLY A 450 -20.69 1.35 25.59
C GLY A 450 -20.92 2.71 24.94
N SER A 451 -20.54 3.77 25.63
CA SER A 451 -20.61 5.14 25.12
C SER A 451 -19.37 5.92 25.53
N ILE A 452 -18.74 6.60 24.58
CA ILE A 452 -17.60 7.48 24.81
C ILE A 452 -18.04 8.91 24.60
N THR A 453 -17.69 9.80 25.52
CA THR A 453 -17.83 11.24 25.35
C THR A 453 -16.46 11.82 25.03
N ILE A 454 -16.36 12.54 23.91
CA ILE A 454 -15.14 13.22 23.46
C ILE A 454 -15.35 14.73 23.46
N PHE A 455 -14.26 15.48 23.50
CA PHE A 455 -14.28 16.92 23.30
C PHE A 455 -13.93 17.22 21.84
N HIS A 456 -14.89 17.80 21.11
CA HIS A 456 -14.76 18.07 19.67
C HIS A 456 -15.37 19.44 19.37
N ASP A 457 -14.65 20.29 18.64
CA ASP A 457 -15.04 21.68 18.33
C ASP A 457 -15.45 22.52 19.56
N GLY A 458 -14.79 22.33 20.70
CA GLY A 458 -15.07 23.10 21.91
C GLY A 458 -16.26 22.59 22.74
N GLU A 459 -16.88 21.47 22.34
CA GLU A 459 -18.05 20.90 23.03
C GLU A 459 -17.86 19.41 23.36
N ALA A 460 -18.50 18.96 24.44
CA ALA A 460 -18.57 17.54 24.77
C ALA A 460 -19.65 16.87 23.90
N ARG A 461 -19.27 15.87 23.11
CA ARG A 461 -20.16 15.12 22.21
C ARG A 461 -20.01 13.62 22.40
N LEU A 462 -21.06 12.86 22.09
CA LEU A 462 -20.91 11.40 22.01
C LEU A 462 -20.08 11.06 20.78
N LEU A 463 -19.13 10.13 20.94
CA LEU A 463 -18.31 9.66 19.83
C LEU A 463 -19.19 9.15 18.69
N SER A 464 -20.29 8.45 19.01
CA SER A 464 -21.28 7.95 18.04
C SER A 464 -21.84 9.03 17.13
N ASP A 465 -21.99 10.26 17.63
CA ASP A 465 -22.54 11.37 16.86
C ASP A 465 -21.48 11.96 15.92
N VAL A 466 -20.21 11.97 16.36
CA VAL A 466 -19.08 12.47 15.57
C VAL A 466 -18.72 11.51 14.45
N VAL A 467 -18.78 10.20 14.69
CA VAL A 467 -18.41 9.17 13.70
C VAL A 467 -19.61 8.54 13.02
N ALA A 468 -20.80 9.15 13.08
CA ALA A 468 -22.05 8.58 12.59
C ALA A 468 -21.98 8.09 11.13
N VAL A 469 -21.21 8.79 10.28
CA VAL A 469 -21.00 8.42 8.87
C VAL A 469 -20.26 7.09 8.68
N TYR A 470 -19.49 6.65 9.67
CA TYR A 470 -18.77 5.38 9.69
C TYR A 470 -19.56 4.25 10.35
N LEU A 471 -20.77 4.51 10.86
CA LEU A 471 -21.64 3.52 11.50
C LEU A 471 -22.68 3.00 10.50
N VAL A 472 -22.21 2.15 9.58
CA VAL A 472 -22.99 1.66 8.43
C VAL A 472 -23.73 0.35 8.72
N ASP A 473 -24.69 -0.02 7.85
CA ASP A 473 -25.35 -1.33 7.88
C ASP A 473 -24.59 -2.39 7.05
N ASP A 474 -23.69 -1.94 6.19
CA ASP A 474 -22.91 -2.74 5.26
C ASP A 474 -21.55 -2.04 5.07
N LEU A 475 -20.45 -2.76 5.27
CA LEU A 475 -19.10 -2.20 5.16
C LEU A 475 -18.82 -1.61 3.77
N ALA A 476 -19.50 -2.08 2.71
CA ALA A 476 -19.37 -1.50 1.37
C ALA A 476 -19.88 -0.05 1.28
N LYS A 477 -20.62 0.43 2.27
CA LYS A 477 -21.15 1.80 2.35
C LYS A 477 -20.27 2.73 3.18
N LEU A 478 -19.13 2.26 3.67
CA LEU A 478 -18.19 3.12 4.37
C LEU A 478 -17.76 4.28 3.48
N PRO A 479 -17.63 5.51 4.02
CA PRO A 479 -17.21 6.65 3.24
C PRO A 479 -15.78 6.45 2.70
N HIS A 480 -15.41 7.28 1.73
CA HIS A 480 -14.08 7.27 1.09
C HIS A 480 -13.39 8.60 1.35
N PRO A 481 -12.85 8.83 2.57
CA PRO A 481 -12.18 10.08 2.89
C PRO A 481 -10.94 10.25 2.01
N ASP A 482 -10.65 11.49 1.63
CA ASP A 482 -9.42 11.81 0.92
C ASP A 482 -8.19 11.77 1.84
N VAL A 483 -7.00 11.95 1.25
CA VAL A 483 -5.75 11.93 2.02
C VAL A 483 -5.65 13.10 3.00
N THR A 484 -6.21 14.26 2.67
CA THR A 484 -6.19 15.44 3.55
C THR A 484 -7.07 15.25 4.78
N GLU A 485 -8.20 14.57 4.63
CA GLU A 485 -9.06 14.15 5.75
C GLU A 485 -8.35 13.12 6.63
N CYS A 486 -7.56 12.20 6.04
CA CYS A 486 -6.78 11.21 6.79
C CYS A 486 -5.61 11.82 7.57
N ILE A 487 -4.94 12.83 7.02
CA ILE A 487 -3.88 13.59 7.68
C ILE A 487 -4.50 14.69 8.55
N GLY A 488 -5.62 14.49 9.25
CA GLY A 488 -6.40 15.55 9.94
C GLY A 488 -5.59 16.70 10.58
N LYS A 489 -6.18 17.90 10.66
CA LYS A 489 -5.53 19.20 10.97
C LYS A 489 -4.29 19.10 11.87
N VAL A 490 -3.16 19.63 11.38
CA VAL A 490 -1.96 19.86 12.20
C VAL A 490 -2.32 21.01 13.15
N ASP A 491 -2.40 20.73 14.45
CA ASP A 491 -2.51 21.77 15.46
C ASP A 491 -1.19 22.54 15.48
N ASP A 492 -1.20 23.78 14.96
CA ASP A 492 -0.08 24.74 15.02
C ASP A 492 0.20 25.26 16.44
#